data_AF-A0A937FIT8-F1
#
_entry.id   AF-A0A937FIT8-F1
#
_cell.length_a   1.000
_cell.length_b   1.000
_cell.length_c   1.000
_cell.angle_alpha   90.00
_cell.angle_beta   90.00
_cell.angle_gamma   90.00
#
_symmetry.space_group_name_H-M   'P 1'
#
loop_
_entity.id
_entity.type
_entity.pdbx_description
1 polymer ?
#
loop_
_entity_poly.entity_id
_entity_poly.type
_entity_poly.pdbx_seq_one_letter_code
_entity_poly.pdbx_strand_id
1 'polypeptide(L)' 'MTPRRIFLALMALATAGLAIYVLVEAIITDHLTQQVFYAILPLVLLFSVAWNGLTNKRD' A
#
# COMPACT_ATOMS: atom_id res chain seq x y z
N MET A 1 -18.21 -10.28 7.35
CA MET A 1 -17.01 -10.20 6.47
C MET A 1 -16.23 -11.50 6.64
N THR A 2 -15.79 -12.12 5.54
CA THR A 2 -14.96 -13.33 5.60
C THR A 2 -13.55 -12.98 6.14
N PRO A 3 -12.85 -13.91 6.83
CA PRO A 3 -11.48 -13.68 7.32
C PRO A 3 -10.53 -13.20 6.22
N ARG A 4 -10.68 -13.73 5.01
CA ARG A 4 -9.99 -13.30 3.79
C ARG A 4 -10.18 -11.80 3.52
N ARG A 5 -11.43 -11.30 3.56
CA ARG A 5 -11.71 -9.87 3.30
C ARG A 5 -11.16 -8.98 4.40
N ILE A 6 -11.19 -9.41 5.65
CA ILE A 6 -10.58 -8.67 6.77
C ILE A 6 -9.07 -8.56 6.56
N PHE A 7 -8.40 -9.67 6.23
CA PHE A 7 -6.98 -9.68 5.95
C PHE A 7 -6.62 -8.74 4.78
N LEU A 8 -7.35 -8.82 3.66
CA LEU A 8 -7.11 -7.95 2.51
C LEU A 8 -7.34 -6.46 2.84
N ALA A 9 -8.35 -6.14 3.66
CA ALA A 9 -8.59 -4.76 4.11
C ALA A 9 -7.45 -4.24 5.00
N LEU A 10 -6.96 -5.05 5.94
CA LEU A 10 -5.82 -4.71 6.77
C LEU A 10 -4.54 -4.55 5.94
N MET A 11 -4.32 -5.43 4.96
CA MET A 11 -3.18 -5.34 4.05
C MET A 11 -3.22 -4.06 3.21
N ALA A 12 -4.40 -3.71 2.67
CA ALA A 12 -4.60 -2.47 1.93
C ALA A 12 -4.33 -1.24 2.81
N LEU A 13 -4.87 -1.21 4.03
CA LEU A 13 -4.64 -0.10 4.96
C LEU A 13 -3.17 0.04 5.36
N ALA A 14 -2.50 -1.07 5.69
CA ALA A 14 -1.10 -1.05 6.11
C ALA A 14 -0.17 -0.60 4.99
N THR A 15 -0.37 -1.11 3.77
CA THR A 15 0.45 -0.74 2.60
C THR A 15 0.23 0.71 2.17
N ALA A 16 -1.02 1.20 2.22
CA ALA A 16 -1.32 2.61 1.97
C ALA A 16 -0.70 3.52 3.05
N GLY A 17 -0.83 3.16 4.33
CA GLY A 17 -0.26 3.90 5.44
C GLY A 17 1.27 4.01 5.35
N LEU A 18 1.95 2.89 5.06
CA LEU A 18 3.40 2.87 4.88
C LEU A 18 3.86 3.69 3.67
N ALA A 19 3.13 3.63 2.54
CA ALA A 19 3.47 4.40 1.36
C ALA A 19 3.36 5.91 1.62
N ILE A 20 2.29 6.34 2.31
CA ILE A 20 2.11 7.73 2.73
C ILE A 20 3.22 8.14 3.70
N TYR A 21 3.53 7.32 4.70
CA TYR A 21 4.58 7.58 5.67
C TYR A 21 5.94 7.80 4.98
N VAL A 22 6.35 6.90 4.09
CA VAL A 22 7.61 7.00 3.34
C VAL A 22 7.65 8.25 2.46
N LEU A 23 6.54 8.60 1.79
CA LEU A 23 6.46 9.83 1.00
C LEU A 23 6.59 11.08 1.86
N VAL A 24 5.87 11.14 2.98
CA VAL A 24 5.90 12.29 3.89
C VAL A 24 7.29 12.46 4.49
N GLU A 25 7.92 11.37 4.94
CA GLU A 25 9.28 11.40 5.48
C GLU A 25 10.29 11.86 4.43
N ALA A 26 10.18 11.38 3.18
CA ALA A 26 11.03 11.82 2.08
C ALA A 26 10.85 13.30 1.74
N ILE A 27 9.63 13.85 1.85
CA ILE A 27 9.36 15.28 1.66
C ILE A 27 9.99 16.09 2.79
N ILE A 28 9.79 15.68 4.05
CA ILE A 28 10.29 16.41 5.22
C ILE A 28 11.82 16.44 5.24
N THR A 29 12.47 15.37 4.76
CA THR A 29 13.92 15.23 4.75
C THR A 29 14.58 15.73 3.46
N ASP A 30 13.83 16.29 2.50
CA ASP A 30 14.33 16.65 1.15
C ASP A 30 15.03 15.48 0.43
N HIS A 31 14.63 14.23 0.75
CA HIS A 31 15.19 13.00 0.17
C HIS A 31 14.32 12.42 -0.95
N LEU A 32 13.59 13.27 -1.68
CA LEU A 32 12.82 12.87 -2.85
C LEU A 32 13.75 12.39 -3.98
N THR A 33 14.09 11.11 -3.94
CA THR A 33 15.02 10.47 -4.86
C THR A 33 14.36 9.29 -5.55
N GLN A 34 15.04 8.78 -6.58
CA GLN A 34 14.61 7.59 -7.30
C GLN A 34 14.53 6.36 -6.37
N GLN A 35 15.30 6.33 -5.27
CA GLN A 35 15.25 5.25 -4.28
C GLN A 35 13.91 5.21 -3.54
N VAL A 36 13.33 6.37 -3.22
CA VAL A 36 12.01 6.48 -2.58
C VAL A 36 10.93 5.91 -3.49
N PHE A 37 11.01 6.16 -4.80
CA PHE A 37 10.10 5.55 -5.78
C PHE A 37 10.19 4.02 -5.76
N TYR A 38 11.40 3.45 -5.77
CA TYR A 38 11.58 2.00 -5.68
C TYR A 38 11.14 1.40 -4.35
N ALA A 39 11.22 2.16 -3.24
CA ALA A 39 10.69 1.75 -1.94
C ALA A 39 9.15 1.73 -1.90
N ILE A 40 8.49 2.65 -2.59
CA ILE A 40 7.03 2.76 -2.63
C ILE A 40 6.40 1.77 -3.62
N LEU A 41 7.06 1.48 -4.74
CA LEU A 41 6.57 0.58 -5.79
C LEU A 41 6.00 -0.76 -5.25
N PRO A 42 6.72 -1.53 -4.42
CA PRO A 42 6.17 -2.79 -3.89
C PRO A 42 4.96 -2.58 -2.98
N LEU A 43 4.89 -1.48 -2.23
CA LEU A 43 3.73 -1.14 -1.40
C LEU A 43 2.50 -0.88 -2.26
N VAL A 44 2.67 -0.15 -3.37
CA VAL A 44 1.60 0.12 -4.34
C VAL A 44 1.13 -1.17 -5.03
N LEU A 45 2.05 -2.07 -5.36
CA LEU A 45 1.71 -3.37 -5.94
C LEU A 45 0.89 -4.23 -4.95
N LEU A 46 1.34 -4.33 -3.69
CA LEU A 46 0.62 -5.06 -2.65
C LEU A 46 -0.75 -4.46 -2.36
N PHE A 47 -0.85 -3.12 -2.32
CA PHE A 47 -2.13 -2.44 -2.23
C PHE A 47 -3.05 -2.79 -3.40
N SER A 48 -2.53 -2.77 -4.62
CA SER A 48 -3.31 -3.08 -5.82
C SER A 48 -3.85 -4.51 -5.80
N VAL A 49 -3.06 -5.48 -5.34
CA VAL A 49 -3.49 -6.88 -5.15
C VAL A 49 -4.56 -6.97 -4.05
N ALA A 50 -4.35 -6.31 -2.91
CA ALA A 50 -5.30 -6.28 -1.80
C ALA A 50 -6.64 -5.69 -2.24
N TRP A 51 -6.59 -4.54 -2.90
CA TRP A 51 -7.73 -3.78 -3.38
C TRP A 51 -8.50 -4.53 -4.47
N ASN A 52 -7.79 -5.14 -5.42
CA ASN A 52 -8.40 -6.00 -6.42
C ASN A 52 -9.12 -7.19 -5.76
N GLY A 53 -8.49 -7.84 -4.78
CA GLY A 53 -9.11 -8.94 -4.04
C GLY A 53 -10.34 -8.54 -3.22
N LEU A 54 -10.46 -7.27 -2.82
CA LEU A 54 -11.63 -6.72 -2.13
C LEU A 54 -12.77 -6.32 -3.08
N THR A 55 -12.41 -5.76 -4.23
CA THR A 55 -13.34 -5.16 -5.21
C THR A 55 -13.85 -6.13 -6.26
N ASN A 56 -13.07 -7.16 -6.62
CA ASN A 56 -13.55 -8.20 -7.53
C ASN A 56 -14.62 -9.05 -6.83
N LYS A 57 -15.80 -9.15 -7.45
CA LYS A 57 -16.94 -9.99 -7.04
C LYS A 57 -16.68 -11.48 -7.31
N ARG A 58 -15.51 -12.00 -6.90
CA ARG A 58 -15.28 -13.44 -6.72
C ARG A 58 -15.47 -13.75 -5.24
N ASP A 59 -16.72 -13.64 -4.82
CA ASP A 59 -17.37 -14.30 -3.69
C ASP A 59 -18.88 -14.24 -3.98
#